data_AF-A0A5U0N5S3-F1
#
_entry.id   AF-A0A5U0N5S3-F1
#
_cell.length_a   1.000
_cell.length_b   1.000
_cell.length_c   1.000
_cell.angle_alpha   90.00
_cell.angle_beta   90.00
_cell.angle_gamma   90.00
#
_symmetry.space_group_name_H-M   'P 1'
#
loop_
_entity.id
_entity.type
_entity.pdbx_description
1 polymer ?
#
loop_
_entity_poly.entity_id
_entity_poly.type
_entity_poly.pdbx_seq_one_letter_code
_entity_poly.pdbx_strand_id
1 'polypeptide(L)'
;LIRKINDLNDLKISEICSFLERNITTTAADKPPKEVTTMFAMIELLSDDDHPLAGNGFIEEPNPENKIYKRFSDYSEQLIGLYTGLAPLYSGIFKSIKEQSDIGIVKYKKMSLYLESFSDRVLRSHDENPILALNSLIEYFSKQLSQRNVDYDETAIKFFLIENLIACNVFPNSEIL
;
A
#
# COMPACT_ATOMS: atom_id res chain seq x y z
N LEU A 1 11.07 2.44 26.89
CA LEU A 1 12.52 2.23 26.72
C LEU A 1 13.19 3.45 26.09
N ILE A 2 12.76 3.87 24.89
CA ILE A 2 13.31 5.02 24.14
C ILE A 2 13.37 6.31 24.99
N ARG A 3 12.31 6.62 25.74
CA ARG A 3 12.27 7.79 26.63
C ARG A 3 13.33 7.76 27.74
N LYS A 4 13.75 6.57 28.20
CA LYS A 4 14.83 6.40 29.20
C LYS A 4 16.24 6.45 28.57
N ILE A 5 16.33 6.25 27.25
CA ILE A 5 17.58 6.28 26.49
C ILE A 5 17.91 7.72 26.08
N ASN A 6 16.90 8.53 25.74
CA ASN A 6 17.08 9.94 25.37
C ASN A 6 17.58 10.84 26.51
N ASP A 7 17.45 10.39 27.77
CA ASP A 7 17.94 11.11 28.95
C ASP A 7 19.39 10.72 29.32
N LEU A 8 20.03 9.85 28.53
CA LEU A 8 21.41 9.41 28.77
C LEU A 8 22.39 10.31 28.02
N ASN A 9 23.60 10.43 28.56
CA ASN A 9 24.68 11.13 27.88
C ASN A 9 25.23 10.31 26.70
N ASP A 10 25.89 10.99 25.78
CA ASP A 10 26.40 10.41 24.53
C ASP A 10 27.28 9.18 24.76
N LEU A 11 28.07 9.18 25.84
CA LEU A 11 28.91 8.05 26.24
C LEU A 11 28.08 6.80 26.56
N LYS A 12 27.04 6.93 27.38
CA LYS A 12 26.15 5.80 27.71
C LYS A 12 25.32 5.36 26.52
N ILE A 13 24.90 6.28 25.65
CA ILE A 13 24.21 5.93 24.41
C ILE A 13 25.14 5.09 23.52
N SER A 14 26.40 5.51 23.36
CA SER A 14 27.41 4.77 22.58
C SER A 14 27.72 3.39 23.17
N GLU A 15 27.79 3.27 24.50
CA GLU A 15 27.97 1.98 25.19
C GLU A 15 26.77 1.06 24.97
N ILE A 16 25.55 1.59 25.04
CA ILE A 16 24.33 0.83 24.75
C ILE A 16 24.31 0.39 23.29
N CYS A 17 24.60 1.26 22.32
CA CYS A 17 24.70 0.90 20.90
C CYS A 17 25.74 -0.22 20.70
N SER A 18 26.94 -0.06 21.25
CA SER A 18 28.00 -1.06 21.16
C SER A 18 27.60 -2.39 21.82
N PHE A 19 26.90 -2.33 22.95
CA PHE A 19 26.39 -3.52 23.63
C PHE A 19 25.33 -4.23 22.80
N LEU A 20 24.39 -3.47 22.21
CA LEU A 20 23.34 -4.02 21.35
C LEU A 20 23.95 -4.63 20.08
N GLU A 21 24.87 -3.96 19.42
CA GLU A 21 25.58 -4.47 18.23
C GLU A 21 26.37 -5.76 18.53
N ARG A 22 26.96 -5.87 19.73
CA ARG A 22 27.78 -7.03 20.12
C ARG A 22 26.97 -8.22 20.64
N ASN A 23 25.82 -7.97 21.26
CA ASN A 23 25.08 -8.98 22.04
C ASN A 23 23.70 -9.29 21.47
N ILE A 24 23.15 -8.40 20.64
CA ILE A 24 22.03 -8.73 19.77
C ILE A 24 22.65 -9.16 18.46
N THR A 25 22.77 -10.47 18.26
CA THR A 25 22.86 -11.03 16.91
C THR A 25 21.56 -10.68 16.21
N THR A 26 21.48 -9.48 15.64
CA THR A 26 20.68 -9.34 14.43
C THR A 26 21.46 -10.19 13.45
N THR A 27 21.05 -11.45 13.27
CA THR A 27 21.30 -12.12 11.98
C THR A 27 20.96 -11.03 10.97
N ALA A 28 21.94 -10.48 10.25
CA ALA A 28 21.76 -9.27 9.43
C ALA A 28 20.38 -9.39 8.80
N ALA A 29 19.39 -8.64 9.31
CA ALA A 29 18.00 -9.08 9.22
C ALA A 29 17.76 -9.31 7.75
N ASP A 30 17.51 -10.57 7.35
CA ASP A 30 17.37 -10.92 5.94
C ASP A 30 16.41 -9.89 5.38
N LYS A 31 16.94 -8.99 4.56
CA LYS A 31 16.22 -7.79 4.16
C LYS A 31 14.90 -8.31 3.60
N PRO A 32 13.74 -7.87 4.14
CA PRO A 32 12.48 -8.49 3.76
C PRO A 32 12.37 -8.48 2.23
N PRO A 33 11.79 -9.52 1.62
CA PRO A 33 11.66 -9.59 0.16
C PRO A 33 11.13 -8.27 -0.40
N LYS A 34 11.59 -7.87 -1.59
CA LYS A 34 11.27 -6.54 -2.14
C LYS A 34 9.77 -6.33 -2.25
N GLU A 35 9.02 -7.38 -2.54
CA GLU A 35 7.57 -7.41 -2.63
C GLU A 35 6.91 -7.06 -1.29
N VAL A 36 7.41 -7.65 -0.19
CA VAL A 36 6.97 -7.35 1.17
C VAL A 36 7.29 -5.91 1.54
N THR A 37 8.54 -5.50 1.28
CA THR A 37 9.02 -4.13 1.52
C THR A 37 8.16 -3.12 0.78
N THR A 38 7.82 -3.42 -0.48
CA THR A 38 7.02 -2.55 -1.36
C THR A 38 5.61 -2.39 -0.81
N MET A 39 4.90 -3.50 -0.54
CA MET A 39 3.51 -3.43 -0.08
C MET A 39 3.39 -2.75 1.28
N PHE A 40 4.35 -2.99 2.18
CA PHE A 40 4.39 -2.30 3.47
C PHE A 40 4.64 -0.80 3.29
N ALA A 41 5.63 -0.41 2.47
CA ALA A 41 5.93 0.98 2.20
C ALA A 41 4.76 1.72 1.52
N MET A 42 4.00 1.03 0.66
CA MET A 42 2.76 1.55 0.08
C MET A 42 1.72 1.85 1.16
N ILE A 43 1.47 0.91 2.08
CA ILE A 43 0.51 1.11 3.17
C ILE A 43 0.92 2.29 4.05
N GLU A 44 2.18 2.37 4.46
CA GLU A 44 2.69 3.48 5.28
C GLU A 44 2.54 4.82 4.55
N LEU A 45 2.96 4.89 3.28
CA LEU A 45 2.81 6.07 2.43
C LEU A 45 1.36 6.58 2.38
N LEU A 46 0.41 5.67 2.30
CA LEU A 46 -1.00 5.97 2.08
C LEU A 46 -1.80 6.20 3.38
N SER A 47 -1.20 6.01 4.55
CA SER A 47 -1.90 6.00 5.85
C SER A 47 -1.38 6.99 6.90
N ASP A 48 -0.48 7.90 6.50
CA ASP A 48 0.31 8.83 7.33
C ASP A 48 -0.49 9.99 7.98
N ASP A 49 -1.64 9.72 8.61
CA ASP A 49 -2.43 10.77 9.27
C ASP A 49 -3.09 10.28 10.57
N ASP A 50 -2.43 10.45 11.71
CA ASP A 50 -2.85 9.87 12.99
C ASP A 50 -3.96 10.66 13.70
N HIS A 51 -5.19 10.16 13.60
CA HIS A 51 -6.32 10.62 14.41
C HIS A 51 -6.98 9.46 15.20
N PRO A 52 -7.18 9.57 16.53
CA PRO A 52 -7.69 8.49 17.39
C PRO A 52 -9.14 8.07 17.13
N LEU A 53 -9.90 8.83 16.32
CA LEU A 53 -11.27 8.50 15.90
C LEU A 53 -11.35 7.91 14.48
N ALA A 54 -10.23 7.71 13.78
CA ALA A 54 -10.23 7.13 12.45
C ALA A 54 -10.67 5.66 12.48
N GLY A 55 -11.61 5.27 11.62
CA GLY A 55 -12.11 3.89 11.50
C GLY A 55 -13.56 3.64 11.94
N ASN A 56 -14.28 4.66 12.43
CA ASN A 56 -15.68 4.53 12.89
C ASN A 56 -16.73 4.94 11.83
N GLY A 57 -16.36 5.01 10.56
CA GLY A 57 -17.23 5.41 9.45
C GLY A 57 -17.98 4.25 8.80
N PHE A 58 -19.01 4.57 8.01
CA PHE A 58 -19.72 3.60 7.18
C PHE A 58 -18.80 3.02 6.09
N ILE A 59 -18.93 1.73 5.82
CA ILE A 59 -18.23 1.04 4.73
C ILE A 59 -19.29 0.70 3.70
N GLU A 60 -19.21 1.31 2.52
CA GLU A 60 -20.00 0.86 1.39
C GLU A 60 -19.41 -0.45 0.86
N GLU A 61 -20.28 -1.42 0.54
CA GLU A 61 -19.82 -2.71 0.03
C GLU A 61 -19.24 -2.56 -1.39
N PRO A 62 -18.05 -3.10 -1.66
CA PRO A 62 -17.44 -3.02 -2.98
C PRO A 62 -18.27 -3.81 -4.01
N ASN A 63 -18.53 -3.19 -5.17
CA ASN A 63 -19.19 -3.83 -6.31
C ASN A 63 -18.23 -3.99 -7.51
N PRO A 64 -17.30 -4.96 -7.47
CA PRO A 64 -16.32 -5.17 -8.53
C PRO A 64 -16.98 -5.56 -9.85
N GLU A 65 -18.11 -6.27 -9.82
CA GLU A 65 -18.78 -6.72 -11.04
C GLU A 65 -19.30 -5.55 -11.85
N ASN A 66 -20.00 -4.62 -11.21
CA ASN A 66 -20.48 -3.41 -11.85
C ASN A 66 -19.33 -2.57 -12.38
N LYS A 67 -18.25 -2.43 -11.61
CA LYS A 67 -17.10 -1.64 -12.05
C LYS A 67 -16.39 -2.25 -13.25
N ILE A 68 -15.98 -3.50 -13.15
CA ILE A 68 -15.08 -4.11 -14.13
C ILE A 68 -15.84 -4.47 -15.40
N TYR A 69 -16.99 -5.13 -15.26
CA TYR A 69 -17.72 -5.67 -16.42
C TYR A 69 -18.72 -4.70 -17.03
N LYS A 70 -19.10 -3.61 -16.33
CA LYS A 70 -20.01 -2.60 -16.88
C LYS A 70 -19.32 -1.25 -17.11
N ARG A 71 -18.75 -0.63 -16.07
CA ARG A 71 -18.10 0.69 -16.22
C ARG A 71 -16.85 0.62 -17.11
N PHE A 72 -16.01 -0.39 -16.90
CA PHE A 72 -14.77 -0.60 -17.66
C PHE A 72 -14.88 -1.78 -18.62
N SER A 73 -16.06 -2.01 -19.20
CA SER A 73 -16.34 -3.15 -20.09
C SER A 73 -15.27 -3.32 -21.17
N ASP A 74 -14.86 -2.22 -21.79
CA ASP A 74 -13.91 -2.19 -22.91
C ASP A 74 -12.49 -2.59 -22.49
N TYR A 75 -12.18 -2.51 -21.19
CA TYR A 75 -10.89 -2.84 -20.60
C TYR A 75 -10.95 -4.06 -19.68
N SER A 76 -12.13 -4.70 -19.55
CA SER A 76 -12.39 -5.75 -18.56
C SER A 76 -11.45 -6.94 -18.73
N GLU A 77 -11.26 -7.43 -19.95
CA GLU A 77 -10.34 -8.52 -20.28
C GLU A 77 -8.91 -8.19 -19.84
N GLN A 78 -8.45 -6.96 -20.12
CA GLN A 78 -7.10 -6.54 -19.76
C GLN A 78 -6.94 -6.43 -18.23
N LEU A 79 -7.89 -5.83 -17.53
CA LEU A 79 -7.86 -5.70 -16.07
C LEU A 79 -7.87 -7.06 -15.36
N ILE A 80 -8.71 -7.99 -15.85
CA ILE A 80 -8.78 -9.36 -15.31
C ILE A 80 -7.50 -10.13 -15.63
N GLY A 81 -6.96 -9.97 -16.84
CA GLY A 81 -5.66 -10.54 -17.22
C GLY A 81 -4.52 -10.07 -16.31
N LEU A 82 -4.50 -8.78 -15.96
CA LEU A 82 -3.53 -8.24 -15.00
C LEU A 82 -3.70 -8.87 -13.60
N TYR A 83 -4.93 -8.94 -13.08
CA TYR A 83 -5.18 -9.54 -11.77
C TYR A 83 -4.80 -11.02 -11.74
N THR A 84 -5.33 -11.80 -12.68
CA THR A 84 -5.10 -13.26 -12.75
C THR A 84 -3.65 -13.63 -13.00
N GLY A 85 -2.88 -12.80 -13.71
CA GLY A 85 -1.45 -13.01 -13.92
C GLY A 85 -0.60 -12.72 -12.68
N LEU A 86 -1.03 -11.80 -11.80
CA LEU A 86 -0.26 -11.34 -10.65
C LEU A 86 -0.70 -12.00 -9.32
N ALA A 87 -1.97 -12.31 -9.16
CA ALA A 87 -2.53 -12.88 -7.93
C ALA A 87 -1.81 -14.15 -7.43
N PRO A 88 -1.41 -15.11 -8.29
CA PRO A 88 -0.67 -16.30 -7.85
C PRO A 88 0.67 -15.99 -7.16
N LEU A 89 1.29 -14.85 -7.50
CA LEU A 89 2.58 -14.44 -6.95
C LEU A 89 2.42 -13.66 -5.64
N TYR A 90 1.39 -12.83 -5.54
CA TYR A 90 1.36 -11.74 -4.57
C TYR A 90 0.19 -11.78 -3.58
N SER A 91 -0.93 -12.45 -3.88
CA SER A 91 -2.12 -12.41 -3.02
C SER A 91 -1.85 -12.99 -1.62
N GLY A 92 -1.07 -14.07 -1.53
CA GLY A 92 -0.68 -14.65 -0.24
C GLY A 92 0.19 -13.71 0.60
N ILE A 93 1.13 -13.03 -0.06
CA ILE A 93 2.01 -12.02 0.57
C ILE A 93 1.16 -10.85 1.09
N PHE A 94 0.31 -10.29 0.24
CA PHE A 94 -0.51 -9.14 0.62
C PHE A 94 -1.49 -9.46 1.75
N LYS A 95 -2.12 -10.65 1.72
CA LYS A 95 -2.96 -11.12 2.81
C LYS A 95 -2.18 -11.19 4.13
N SER A 96 -0.99 -11.79 4.11
CA SER A 96 -0.16 -11.91 5.32
C SER A 96 0.22 -10.54 5.90
N ILE A 97 0.49 -9.54 5.05
CA ILE A 97 0.82 -8.17 5.45
C ILE A 97 -0.40 -7.49 6.10
N LYS A 98 -1.59 -7.64 5.53
CA LYS A 98 -2.83 -7.08 6.11
C LYS A 98 -3.18 -7.69 7.48
N GLU A 99 -2.79 -8.93 7.72
CA GLU A 99 -3.02 -9.64 8.99
C GLU A 99 -1.99 -9.29 10.07
N GLN A 100 -0.90 -8.56 9.74
CA GLN A 100 0.07 -8.10 10.73
C GLN A 100 -0.54 -6.99 11.63
N SER A 101 -0.24 -7.08 12.93
CA SER A 101 -0.77 -6.18 13.97
C SER A 101 -0.49 -4.70 13.72
N ASP A 102 0.62 -4.39 13.06
CA ASP A 102 1.18 -3.04 12.98
C ASP A 102 0.61 -2.21 11.83
N ILE A 103 -0.06 -2.87 10.87
CA ILE A 103 -0.85 -2.21 9.84
C ILE A 103 -2.23 -1.90 10.42
N GLY A 104 -2.91 -2.90 10.98
CA GLY A 104 -4.20 -2.72 11.61
C GLY A 104 -5.31 -2.23 10.66
N ILE A 105 -6.56 -2.34 11.11
CA ILE A 105 -7.75 -1.96 10.32
C ILE A 105 -7.73 -0.46 9.96
N VAL A 106 -7.20 0.37 10.86
CA VAL A 106 -7.21 1.84 10.71
C VAL A 106 -6.29 2.30 9.58
N LYS A 107 -5.03 1.83 9.50
CA LYS A 107 -4.13 2.25 8.41
C LYS A 107 -4.65 1.78 7.06
N TYR A 108 -5.19 0.56 7.01
CA TYR A 108 -5.81 0.04 5.79
C TYR A 108 -7.00 0.91 5.35
N LYS A 109 -7.87 1.34 6.28
CA LYS A 109 -9.00 2.21 5.92
C LYS A 109 -8.55 3.59 5.42
N LYS A 110 -7.53 4.20 6.03
CA LYS A 110 -6.94 5.46 5.55
C LYS A 110 -6.36 5.29 4.14
N MET A 111 -5.61 4.21 3.94
CA MET A 111 -5.04 3.83 2.64
C MET A 111 -6.14 3.71 1.57
N SER A 112 -7.24 3.01 1.87
CA SER A 112 -8.38 2.91 0.96
C SER A 112 -8.95 4.28 0.59
N LEU A 113 -9.24 5.15 1.57
CA LEU A 113 -9.81 6.48 1.32
C LEU A 113 -8.91 7.37 0.48
N TYR A 114 -7.60 7.33 0.74
CA TYR A 114 -6.62 8.03 -0.06
C TYR A 114 -6.63 7.52 -1.51
N LEU A 115 -6.58 6.19 -1.69
CA LEU A 115 -6.59 5.57 -3.02
C LEU A 115 -7.87 5.93 -3.78
N GLU A 116 -9.04 5.88 -3.14
CA GLU A 116 -10.33 6.18 -3.78
C GLU A 116 -10.30 7.60 -4.36
N SER A 117 -9.95 8.56 -3.51
CA SER A 117 -9.93 9.99 -3.87
C SER A 117 -8.84 10.31 -4.89
N PHE A 118 -7.62 9.79 -4.69
CA PHE A 118 -6.49 10.08 -5.56
C PHE A 118 -6.65 9.43 -6.94
N SER A 119 -7.03 8.16 -6.96
CA SER A 119 -7.18 7.40 -8.21
C SER A 119 -8.34 7.93 -9.05
N ASP A 120 -9.45 8.39 -8.46
CA ASP A 120 -10.55 9.00 -9.23
C ASP A 120 -10.09 10.27 -9.96
N ARG A 121 -9.29 11.12 -9.30
CA ARG A 121 -8.69 12.31 -9.95
C ARG A 121 -7.77 11.92 -11.10
N VAL A 122 -6.91 10.91 -10.89
CA VAL A 122 -6.01 10.43 -11.94
C VAL A 122 -6.82 9.84 -13.11
N LEU A 123 -7.88 9.10 -12.84
CA LEU A 123 -8.77 8.55 -13.86
C LEU A 123 -9.41 9.65 -14.73
N ARG A 124 -9.98 10.68 -14.09
CA ARG A 124 -10.57 11.83 -14.80
C ARG A 124 -9.56 12.58 -15.66
N SER A 125 -8.30 12.64 -15.24
CA SER A 125 -7.22 13.27 -16.03
C SER A 125 -6.76 12.46 -17.25
N HIS A 126 -7.20 11.21 -17.39
CA HIS A 126 -6.92 10.33 -18.53
C HIS A 126 -8.20 9.95 -19.28
N ASP A 127 -9.18 10.85 -19.35
CA ASP A 127 -10.45 10.65 -20.08
C ASP A 127 -11.17 9.35 -19.71
N GLU A 128 -11.17 9.03 -18.42
CA GLU A 128 -11.76 7.80 -17.86
C GLU A 128 -11.15 6.48 -18.37
N ASN A 129 -9.96 6.51 -18.96
CA ASN A 129 -9.24 5.31 -19.36
C ASN A 129 -8.54 4.65 -18.15
N PRO A 130 -9.03 3.49 -17.66
CA PRO A 130 -8.50 2.87 -16.44
C PRO A 130 -7.09 2.32 -16.63
N ILE A 131 -6.67 1.98 -17.86
CA ILE A 131 -5.34 1.43 -18.14
C ILE A 131 -4.29 2.53 -18.12
N LEU A 132 -4.56 3.65 -18.80
CA LEU A 132 -3.67 4.81 -18.77
C LEU A 132 -3.57 5.38 -17.35
N ALA A 133 -4.70 5.52 -16.67
CA ALA A 133 -4.71 6.00 -15.29
C ALA A 133 -3.96 5.07 -14.33
N LEU A 134 -4.10 3.74 -14.49
CA LEU A 134 -3.36 2.77 -13.69
C LEU A 134 -1.85 2.89 -13.90
N ASN A 135 -1.39 3.03 -15.15
CA ASN A 135 0.03 3.23 -15.45
C ASN A 135 0.56 4.50 -14.78
N SER A 136 -0.18 5.60 -14.84
CA SER A 136 0.17 6.85 -14.16
C SER A 136 0.23 6.72 -12.63
N LEU A 137 -0.65 5.90 -12.02
CA LEU A 137 -0.56 5.57 -10.60
C LEU A 137 0.71 4.76 -10.28
N ILE A 138 1.06 3.76 -11.10
CA ILE A 138 2.28 2.96 -10.92
C ILE A 138 3.51 3.86 -10.98
N GLU A 139 3.62 4.72 -11.98
CA GLU A 139 4.73 5.67 -12.12
C GLU A 139 4.83 6.63 -10.93
N TYR A 140 3.68 7.18 -10.49
CA TYR A 140 3.61 8.07 -9.34
C TYR A 140 4.12 7.38 -8.07
N PHE A 141 3.64 6.19 -7.75
CA PHE A 141 4.04 5.49 -6.52
C PHE A 141 5.48 4.97 -6.59
N SER A 142 5.93 4.52 -7.76
CA SER A 142 7.33 4.16 -8.00
C SER A 142 8.27 5.34 -7.70
N LYS A 143 7.90 6.54 -8.15
CA LYS A 143 8.63 7.77 -7.84
C LYS A 143 8.59 8.11 -6.35
N GLN A 144 7.43 7.98 -5.70
CA GLN A 144 7.28 8.24 -4.27
C GLN A 144 8.12 7.30 -3.39
N LEU A 145 8.22 6.02 -3.77
CA LEU A 145 9.05 5.05 -3.07
C LEU A 145 10.54 5.30 -3.33
N SER A 146 10.91 5.63 -4.57
CA SER A 146 12.28 6.02 -4.93
C SER A 146 12.76 7.25 -4.16
N GLN A 147 11.92 8.29 -4.04
CA GLN A 147 12.23 9.50 -3.26
C GLN A 147 12.46 9.23 -1.77
N ARG A 148 11.90 8.13 -1.25
CA ARG A 148 12.09 7.65 0.13
C ARG A 148 13.26 6.66 0.26
N ASN A 149 14.04 6.44 -0.79
CA ASN A 149 15.12 5.44 -0.86
C ASN A 149 14.66 4.00 -0.53
N VAL A 150 13.40 3.67 -0.85
CA VAL A 150 12.88 2.32 -0.71
C VAL A 150 13.37 1.47 -1.89
N ASP A 151 13.87 0.27 -1.59
CA ASP A 151 14.24 -0.73 -2.59
C ASP A 151 13.01 -1.58 -2.92
N TYR A 152 12.26 -1.17 -3.95
CA TYR A 152 10.93 -1.71 -4.27
C TYR A 152 10.92 -2.62 -5.51
N ASP A 153 9.85 -3.40 -5.63
CA ASP A 153 9.45 -4.14 -6.83
C ASP A 153 8.24 -3.44 -7.47
N GLU A 154 8.43 -2.88 -8.68
CA GLU A 154 7.37 -2.21 -9.42
C GLU A 154 6.18 -3.14 -9.72
N THR A 155 6.42 -4.44 -9.91
CA THR A 155 5.37 -5.44 -10.14
C THR A 155 4.50 -5.61 -8.89
N ALA A 156 5.10 -5.53 -7.70
CA ALA A 156 4.35 -5.52 -6.44
C ALA A 156 3.49 -4.25 -6.28
N ILE A 157 3.95 -3.07 -6.76
CA ILE A 157 3.12 -1.85 -6.82
C ILE A 157 1.93 -2.08 -7.75
N LYS A 158 2.17 -2.64 -8.94
CA LYS A 158 1.13 -2.94 -9.91
C LYS A 158 0.07 -3.90 -9.34
N PHE A 159 0.51 -4.99 -8.71
CA PHE A 159 -0.41 -5.91 -8.04
C PHE A 159 -1.20 -5.21 -6.93
N PHE A 160 -0.53 -4.44 -6.07
CA PHE A 160 -1.18 -3.71 -4.98
C PHE A 160 -2.32 -2.80 -5.48
N LEU A 161 -2.09 -2.08 -6.59
CA LEU A 161 -3.11 -1.22 -7.19
C LEU A 161 -4.24 -2.02 -7.84
N ILE A 162 -3.94 -3.13 -8.52
CA ILE A 162 -4.94 -4.00 -9.14
C ILE A 162 -5.81 -4.71 -8.10
N GLU A 163 -5.23 -5.23 -7.02
CA GLU A 163 -5.97 -5.81 -5.88
C GLU A 163 -6.91 -4.78 -5.26
N ASN A 164 -6.43 -3.54 -5.06
CA ASN A 164 -7.26 -2.44 -4.59
C ASN A 164 -8.28 -1.97 -5.63
N LEU A 165 -8.05 -2.17 -6.92
CA LEU A 165 -9.06 -1.97 -7.96
C LEU A 165 -10.17 -3.01 -7.81
N ILE A 166 -9.86 -4.30 -7.65
CA ILE A 166 -10.90 -5.31 -7.38
C ILE A 166 -11.67 -4.97 -6.10
N ALA A 167 -10.98 -4.53 -5.04
CA ALA A 167 -11.60 -4.11 -3.79
C ALA A 167 -12.33 -2.75 -3.84
N CYS A 168 -12.43 -2.13 -5.02
CA CYS A 168 -13.06 -0.81 -5.23
C CYS A 168 -12.41 0.39 -4.51
N ASN A 169 -11.21 0.22 -3.97
CA ASN A 169 -10.41 1.30 -3.40
C ASN A 169 -9.65 2.09 -4.47
N VAL A 170 -9.39 1.50 -5.65
CA VAL A 170 -8.83 2.21 -6.83
C VAL A 170 -9.90 2.31 -7.89
N PHE A 171 -10.16 3.53 -8.37
CA PHE A 171 -11.30 3.88 -9.22
C PHE A 171 -12.60 3.45 -8.52
N PRO A 172 -13.07 4.18 -7.50
CA PRO A 172 -14.28 3.81 -6.77
C PRO A 172 -15.48 3.69 -7.71
N ASN A 173 -16.52 2.97 -7.30
CA ASN A 173 -17.76 2.94 -8.07
C ASN A 173 -18.24 4.38 -8.29
N SER A 174 -18.63 4.72 -9.51
CA SER A 174 -19.30 5.99 -9.76
C SER A 174 -20.58 6.02 -8.92
N GLU A 175 -20.82 7.12 -8.21
CA GLU A 175 -22.13 7.33 -7.58
C GLU A 175 -23.20 7.09 -8.66
N ILE A 176 -24.17 6.23 -8.35
CA ILE A 176 -25.37 6.11 -9.16
C ILE A 176 -26.08 7.45 -8.97
N LEU A 177 -25.87 8.38 -9.91
CA LEU A 177 -26.71 9.58 -10.05
C LEU A 177 -28.10 9.16 -10.57
#